data_AF-A0A061M238-F1
#
_entry.id   AF-A0A061M238-F1
#
_cell.length_a   1.000
_cell.length_b   1.000
_cell.length_c   1.000
_cell.angle_alpha   90.00
_cell.angle_beta   90.00
_cell.angle_gamma   90.00
#
_symmetry.space_group_name_H-M   'P 1'
#
loop_
_entity.id
_entity.type
_entity.pdbx_description
1 polymer ?
#
loop_
_entity_poly.entity_id
_entity_poly.type
_entity_poly.pdbx_seq_one_letter_code
_entity_poly.pdbx_strand_id
1 'polypeptide(L)'
;EGHIRTSVNRLYYACFYAVSAILLAKGYSSAKHSGIRSLFHQKIVKAGLVNTSAGTLYNRLFDARQKADYADLVKFEAGDVAPWFDEVKSLVHQIETLVVKEIRSPG
;
A
#
# COMPACT_ATOMS: atom_id res chain seq x y z
N GLU A 1 -9.97 9.37 -20.05
CA GLU A 1 -9.57 7.98 -19.68
C GLU A 1 -8.16 7.86 -19.09
N GLY A 2 -7.16 8.66 -19.49
CA GLY A 2 -5.80 8.57 -18.92
C GLY A 2 -5.64 8.90 -17.43
N HIS A 3 -6.51 9.75 -16.86
CA HIS A 3 -6.38 10.20 -15.46
C HIS A 3 -6.60 9.09 -14.42
N ILE A 4 -7.47 8.13 -14.69
CA ILE A 4 -7.85 7.10 -13.70
C ILE A 4 -6.69 6.10 -13.49
N ARG A 5 -6.01 5.70 -14.57
CA ARG A 5 -4.81 4.85 -14.48
C ARG A 5 -3.72 5.51 -13.66
N THR A 6 -3.44 6.78 -13.94
CA THR A 6 -2.46 7.57 -13.19
C THR A 6 -2.85 7.65 -11.71
N SER A 7 -4.13 7.81 -11.39
CA SER A 7 -4.62 7.80 -10.01
C SER A 7 -4.38 6.46 -9.32
N VAL A 8 -4.76 5.33 -9.92
CA VAL A 8 -4.52 3.99 -9.34
C VAL A 8 -3.03 3.74 -9.09
N ASN A 9 -2.19 4.10 -10.06
CA ASN A 9 -0.74 3.96 -9.95
C ASN A 9 -0.20 4.81 -8.78
N ARG A 10 -0.62 6.08 -8.67
CA ARG A 10 -0.24 6.98 -7.56
C ARG A 10 -0.71 6.48 -6.21
N LEU A 11 -1.94 5.97 -6.11
CA LEU A 11 -2.50 5.39 -4.89
C LEU A 11 -1.68 4.17 -4.43
N TYR A 12 -1.35 3.28 -5.36
CA TYR A 12 -0.48 2.14 -5.07
C TYR A 12 0.89 2.59 -4.56
N TYR A 13 1.55 3.52 -5.25
CA TYR A 13 2.89 3.95 -4.87
C TYR A 13 2.92 4.71 -3.54
N ALA A 14 1.88 5.49 -3.21
CA ALA A 14 1.76 6.12 -1.90
C ALA A 14 1.79 5.07 -0.77
N CYS A 15 0.97 4.02 -0.88
CA CYS A 15 1.00 2.91 0.06
C CYS A 15 2.32 2.14 0.03
N PHE A 16 2.86 1.86 -1.16
CA PHE A 16 4.11 1.11 -1.32
C PHE A 16 5.27 1.77 -0.59
N TYR A 17 5.41 3.10 -0.70
CA TYR A 17 6.49 3.81 -0.02
C TYR A 17 6.26 3.88 1.49
N ALA A 18 5.03 4.12 1.95
CA ALA A 18 4.72 4.07 3.37
C ALA A 18 5.04 2.69 3.97
N VAL A 19 4.53 1.62 3.35
CA VAL A 19 4.80 0.23 3.74
C VAL A 19 6.29 -0.09 3.72
N SER A 20 7.01 0.35 2.69
CA SER A 20 8.47 0.14 2.63
C SER A 20 9.19 0.86 3.77
N ALA A 21 8.76 2.09 4.13
CA ALA A 21 9.36 2.84 5.23
C ALA A 21 9.23 2.13 6.58
N ILE A 22 8.04 1.62 6.92
CA ILE A 22 7.87 0.88 8.19
C ILE A 22 8.62 -0.46 8.19
N LEU A 23 8.67 -1.15 7.06
CA LEU A 23 9.47 -2.38 6.95
C LEU A 23 10.95 -2.08 7.16
N LEU A 24 11.48 -1.03 6.51
CA LEU A 24 12.86 -0.60 6.67
C LEU A 24 13.17 -0.15 8.10
N ALA A 25 12.27 0.60 8.74
CA ALA A 25 12.41 0.99 10.14
C ALA A 25 12.49 -0.23 11.08
N LYS A 26 11.84 -1.34 10.70
CA LYS A 26 11.89 -2.64 11.39
C LYS A 26 13.01 -3.58 10.93
N GLY A 27 13.92 -3.12 10.06
CA GLY A 27 15.03 -3.91 9.55
C GLY A 27 14.66 -4.94 8.47
N TYR A 28 13.47 -4.83 7.88
CA TYR A 28 13.02 -5.69 6.78
C TYR A 28 13.06 -4.95 5.44
N SER A 29 13.45 -5.66 4.37
CA SER A 29 13.42 -5.08 3.02
C SER A 29 13.22 -6.17 1.96
N SER A 30 12.82 -5.75 0.76
CA SER A 30 12.79 -6.61 -0.41
C SER A 30 12.95 -5.80 -1.68
N ALA A 31 13.75 -6.31 -2.63
CA ALA A 31 13.89 -5.71 -3.96
C ALA A 31 12.67 -5.94 -4.86
N LYS A 32 11.74 -6.84 -4.47
CA LYS A 32 10.54 -7.18 -5.26
C LYS A 32 9.30 -6.59 -4.62
N HIS A 33 8.41 -6.00 -5.44
CA HIS A 33 7.11 -5.50 -4.96
C HIS A 33 6.28 -6.60 -4.26
N SER A 34 6.30 -7.82 -4.79
CA SER A 34 5.63 -8.98 -4.17
C SER A 34 6.26 -9.36 -2.82
N GLY A 35 7.57 -9.15 -2.64
CA GLY A 35 8.25 -9.35 -1.37
C GLY A 35 7.85 -8.31 -0.33
N ILE A 36 7.76 -7.03 -0.72
CA ILE A 36 7.22 -5.96 0.14
C ILE A 36 5.78 -6.29 0.58
N ARG A 37 4.95 -6.78 -0.34
CA ARG A 37 3.59 -7.25 -0.03
C ARG A 37 3.57 -8.37 1.00
N SER A 38 4.37 -9.42 0.80
CA SER A 38 4.45 -10.54 1.74
C SER A 38 4.93 -10.09 3.13
N LEU A 39 5.96 -9.24 3.17
CA LEU A 39 6.49 -8.70 4.42
C LEU A 39 5.46 -7.82 5.15
N PHE A 40 4.73 -6.98 4.43
CA PHE A 40 3.67 -6.16 5.02
C PHE A 40 2.61 -7.02 5.73
N HIS A 41 2.13 -8.07 5.06
CA HIS A 41 1.17 -9.00 5.66
C HIS A 41 1.75 -9.72 6.87
N GLN A 42 2.98 -10.21 6.79
CA GLN A 42 3.60 -11.00 7.85
C GLN A 42 3.99 -10.17 9.07
N LYS A 43 4.55 -8.96 8.86
CA LYS A 43 5.21 -8.17 9.90
C LYS A 43 4.36 -7.04 10.45
N ILE A 44 3.38 -6.57 9.69
CA ILE A 44 2.55 -5.43 10.07
C ILE A 44 1.10 -5.88 10.32
N VAL A 45 0.45 -6.51 9.33
CA VAL A 45 -0.97 -6.91 9.42
C VAL A 45 -1.17 -8.04 10.43
N LYS A 46 -0.43 -9.16 10.28
CA LYS A 46 -0.53 -10.29 11.22
C LYS A 46 -0.07 -9.95 12.64
N ALA A 47 0.78 -8.94 12.77
CA ALA A 47 1.21 -8.42 14.07
C ALA A 47 0.17 -7.48 14.72
N GLY A 48 -0.94 -7.19 14.04
CA GLY A 48 -2.01 -6.33 14.55
C GLY A 48 -1.64 -4.84 14.60
N LEU A 49 -0.56 -4.42 13.94
CA LEU A 49 -0.13 -3.01 13.91
C LEU A 49 -1.05 -2.15 13.04
N VAL A 50 -1.74 -2.78 12.09
CA VAL A 50 -2.81 -2.21 11.29
C VAL A 50 -3.94 -3.23 11.20
N ASN A 51 -5.15 -2.77 10.86
CA ASN A 51 -6.29 -3.63 10.66
C ASN A 51 -6.14 -4.55 9.42
N THR A 52 -6.92 -5.63 9.37
CA THR A 52 -6.93 -6.56 8.23
C THR A 52 -7.40 -5.91 6.94
N SER A 53 -8.27 -4.90 7.01
CA SER A 53 -8.74 -4.15 5.84
C SER A 53 -7.61 -3.39 5.14
N ALA A 54 -6.59 -2.90 5.87
CA ALA A 54 -5.38 -2.35 5.26
C ALA A 54 -4.63 -3.38 4.40
N GLY A 55 -4.54 -4.63 4.86
CA GLY A 55 -3.97 -5.74 4.08
C GLY A 55 -4.74 -6.00 2.79
N THR A 56 -6.07 -6.00 2.88
CA THR A 56 -6.98 -6.16 1.73
C THR A 56 -6.86 -5.02 0.74
N LEU A 57 -6.84 -3.77 1.21
CA LEU A 57 -6.63 -2.57 0.39
C LEU A 57 -5.30 -2.66 -0.36
N TYR A 58 -4.21 -3.00 0.35
CA TYR A 58 -2.89 -3.07 -0.26
C TYR A 58 -2.81 -4.15 -1.36
N ASN A 59 -3.46 -5.30 -1.16
CA ASN A 59 -3.58 -6.32 -2.21
C ASN A 59 -4.37 -5.81 -3.41
N ARG A 60 -5.51 -5.16 -3.16
CA ARG A 60 -6.34 -4.58 -4.23
C ARG A 60 -5.55 -3.57 -5.07
N LEU A 61 -4.82 -2.65 -4.44
CA LEU A 61 -3.99 -1.66 -5.14
C LEU A 61 -2.85 -2.31 -5.93
N PHE A 62 -2.22 -3.36 -5.37
CA PHE A 62 -1.18 -4.12 -6.07
C PHE A 62 -1.71 -4.75 -7.36
N ASP A 63 -2.84 -5.45 -7.26
CA ASP A 63 -3.45 -6.13 -8.40
C ASP A 63 -4.01 -5.12 -9.42
N ALA A 64 -4.61 -4.02 -8.94
CA ALA A 64 -5.12 -2.94 -9.78
C ALA A 64 -4.00 -2.23 -10.56
N ARG A 65 -2.84 -2.01 -9.94
CA ARG A 65 -1.66 -1.46 -10.61
C ARG A 65 -1.15 -2.38 -11.71
N GLN A 66 -1.06 -3.69 -11.45
CA GLN A 66 -0.69 -4.64 -12.51
C GLN A 66 -1.68 -4.60 -13.67
N LYS A 67 -2.99 -4.62 -13.39
CA LYS A 67 -4.04 -4.53 -14.39
C LYS A 67 -4.00 -3.22 -15.20
N ALA A 68 -3.69 -2.10 -14.56
CA ALA A 68 -3.55 -0.80 -15.24
C ALA A 68 -2.32 -0.73 -16.17
N ASP A 69 -1.32 -1.60 -15.96
CA ASP A 69 -0.12 -1.71 -16.78
C ASP A 69 -0.35 -2.63 -18.01
N TYR A 70 -1.33 -3.56 -17.97
CA TYR A 70 -1.74 -4.39 -19.12
C TYR A 70 -2.94 -3.74 -19.86
N ALA A 71 -2.62 -2.97 -20.90
CA ALA A 71 -3.51 -2.00 -21.56
C ALA A 71 -4.84 -2.53 -22.14
N ASP A 72 -4.98 -3.82 -22.42
CA ASP A 72 -6.10 -4.35 -23.21
C ASP A 72 -7.30 -4.88 -22.39
N LEU A 73 -7.22 -4.97 -21.07
CA LEU A 73 -8.17 -5.79 -20.29
C LEU A 73 -9.04 -5.05 -19.27
N VAL A 74 -8.74 -3.80 -18.87
CA VAL A 74 -9.47 -3.17 -17.74
C VAL A 74 -9.76 -1.68 -17.96
N LYS A 75 -11.06 -1.35 -18.04
CA LYS A 75 -11.57 0.00 -17.81
C LYS A 75 -11.84 0.17 -16.32
N PHE A 76 -11.02 0.98 -15.64
CA PHE A 76 -11.33 1.45 -14.30
C PHE A 76 -12.27 2.65 -14.41
N GLU A 77 -13.41 2.62 -13.72
CA GLU A 77 -14.29 3.78 -13.62
C GLU A 77 -13.92 4.64 -12.42
N ALA A 78 -14.19 5.95 -12.51
CA ALA A 78 -13.81 6.91 -11.46
C ALA A 78 -14.54 6.61 -10.13
N GLY A 79 -15.77 6.08 -10.21
CA GLY A 79 -16.56 5.67 -9.03
C GLY A 79 -15.94 4.51 -8.25
N ASP A 80 -15.20 3.63 -8.91
CA ASP A 80 -14.56 2.47 -8.25
C ASP A 80 -13.30 2.87 -7.47
N VAL A 81 -12.61 3.91 -7.93
CA VAL A 81 -11.32 4.35 -7.39
C VAL A 81 -11.48 5.42 -6.32
N ALA A 82 -12.56 6.22 -6.38
CA ALA A 82 -12.80 7.30 -5.42
C ALA A 82 -12.81 6.83 -3.95
N PRO A 83 -13.45 5.71 -3.56
CA PRO A 83 -13.42 5.22 -2.18
C PRO A 83 -12.01 4.85 -1.70
N TRP A 84 -11.15 4.38 -2.62
CA TRP A 84 -9.79 3.96 -2.25
C TRP A 84 -8.92 5.15 -1.83
N PHE A 85 -9.27 6.37 -2.22
CA PHE A 85 -8.51 7.54 -1.85
C PHE A 85 -8.47 7.77 -0.34
N ASP A 86 -9.64 7.68 0.31
CA ASP A 86 -9.74 7.86 1.76
C ASP A 86 -9.16 6.66 2.51
N GLU A 87 -9.36 5.44 2.00
CA GLU A 87 -8.73 4.24 2.54
C GLU A 87 -7.19 4.33 2.49
N VAL A 88 -6.63 4.82 1.38
CA VAL A 88 -5.18 5.01 1.19
C VAL A 88 -4.65 6.09 2.12
N LYS A 89 -5.32 7.23 2.23
CA LYS A 89 -4.92 8.28 3.19
C LYS A 89 -4.88 7.75 4.62
N SER A 90 -5.92 7.01 5.02
CA SER A 90 -5.99 6.40 6.34
C SER A 90 -4.84 5.42 6.59
N LEU A 91 -4.54 4.56 5.61
CA LEU A 91 -3.43 3.61 5.73
C LEU A 91 -2.07 4.32 5.80
N VAL A 92 -1.82 5.30 4.94
CA VAL A 92 -0.56 6.06 4.94
C VAL A 92 -0.35 6.75 6.30
N HIS A 93 -1.39 7.38 6.85
CA HIS A 93 -1.33 8.04 8.15
C HIS A 93 -1.05 7.06 9.31
N GLN A 94 -1.70 5.88 9.30
CA GLN A 94 -1.42 4.83 10.28
C GLN A 94 0.05 4.39 10.21
N ILE A 95 0.57 4.16 9.00
CA ILE A 95 1.96 3.74 8.81
C ILE A 95 2.94 4.83 9.22
N GLU A 96 2.69 6.09 8.87
CA GLU A 96 3.51 7.23 9.30
C GLU A 96 3.65 7.28 10.83
N THR A 97 2.54 7.10 11.55
CA THR A 97 2.53 7.06 13.02
C THR A 97 3.39 5.91 13.54
N LEU A 98 3.31 4.73 12.92
CA LEU A 98 4.13 3.57 13.28
C LEU A 98 5.62 3.81 13.01
N VAL A 99 5.97 4.44 11.87
CA VAL A 99 7.36 4.76 11.52
C VAL A 99 7.97 5.71 12.54
N VAL A 100 7.26 6.79 12.89
CA VAL A 100 7.72 7.76 13.88
C VAL A 100 7.94 7.09 15.24
N LYS A 101 7.04 6.20 15.65
CA LYS A 101 7.18 5.43 16.89
C LYS A 101 8.42 4.53 16.86
N GLU A 102 8.63 3.80 15.77
CA GLU A 102 9.75 2.87 15.63
C GLU A 102 11.11 3.59 15.64
N ILE A 103 11.22 4.74 14.95
CA ILE A 103 12.48 5.50 14.88
C ILE A 103 12.80 6.17 16.23
N ARG A 104 11.78 6.61 16.99
CA ARG A 104 11.97 7.27 18.31
C ARG A 104 12.19 6.29 19.45
N SER A 105 11.83 5.03 19.27
CA SER A 105 12.07 3.97 20.23
C SER A 105 12.62 2.75 19.48
N PRO A 106 13.85 2.84 18.94
CA PRO A 106 14.49 1.68 18.35
C PRO A 106 14.66 0.66 19.47
N GLY A 107 13.98 -0.47 19.32
CA GLY A 107 14.11 -1.62 20.22
C GLY A 107 15.51 -2.21 20.20
#